data_AF-A0A955FNL6-F1
#
_entry.id   AF-A0A955FNL6-F1
#
_cell.length_a   1.000
_cell.length_b   1.000
_cell.length_c   1.000
_cell.angle_alpha   90.00
_cell.angle_beta   90.00
_cell.angle_gamma   90.00
#
_symmetry.space_group_name_H-M   'P 1'
#
loop_
_entity.id
_entity.type
_entity.pdbx_description
1 polymer ?
#
loop_
_entity_poly.entity_id
_entity_poly.type
_entity_poly.pdbx_seq_one_letter_code
_entity_poly.pdbx_strand_id
1 'polypeptide(L)'
;MSQDEQAVNDQVEKQETTTTESASVETKETEVTDSLMDTLSSDDDTPVVDAPSETSEESAEEESEEQADDTASEDETKQEQSQEEEKPLSPKAENRFQKLANENRELRDQLSQLHQQVYQPQTEQDLINEGLSPELAEVRALKQRLEVQDYTNRVYESQVALSNESAQVIEDFPIFDPNSKDYQADIAAEAATALEKVLIRDPNIAEIDPRTGRPTGRGQIIGSHVSPLEIYKPIADAYEKSRRQGQIQGQKATEKMLSSVDARGSITPKERKADPLLDILSSDD
;
A
#
# COMPACT_ATOMS: atom_id res chain seq x y z
N MET A 1 -58.92 -65.97 23.75
CA MET A 1 -58.91 -67.07 22.78
C MET A 1 -57.90 -66.66 21.72
N SER A 2 -56.67 -67.16 21.76
CA SER A 2 -56.25 -68.53 21.36
C SER A 2 -55.84 -68.49 19.87
N GLN A 3 -54.56 -68.68 19.53
CA GLN A 3 -53.84 -69.98 19.44
C GLN A 3 -54.30 -70.79 18.19
N ASP A 4 -53.45 -71.37 17.35
CA ASP A 4 -51.97 -71.61 17.36
C ASP A 4 -51.39 -71.19 15.96
N GLU A 5 -50.11 -70.97 15.66
CA GLU A 5 -48.80 -71.57 16.02
C GLU A 5 -48.41 -72.87 15.25
N GLN A 6 -47.49 -72.72 14.25
CA GLN A 6 -46.50 -73.69 13.72
C GLN A 6 -45.71 -72.98 12.58
N ALA A 7 -44.37 -72.80 12.61
CA ALA A 7 -43.23 -73.76 12.55
C ALA A 7 -42.95 -74.25 11.09
N VAL A 8 -41.72 -74.56 10.61
CA VAL A 8 -40.45 -75.08 11.18
C VAL A 8 -39.23 -74.66 10.31
N ASN A 9 -38.04 -74.41 10.91
CA ASN A 9 -36.64 -74.31 10.37
C ASN A 9 -36.31 -73.54 9.06
N ASP A 10 -35.10 -73.02 8.82
CA ASP A 10 -33.78 -73.04 9.50
C ASP A 10 -33.11 -71.63 9.36
N GLN A 11 -31.94 -71.24 9.87
CA GLN A 11 -30.75 -71.87 10.51
C GLN A 11 -30.48 -71.25 11.92
N VAL A 12 -29.60 -71.69 12.83
CA VAL A 12 -28.24 -72.32 12.81
C VAL A 12 -27.09 -71.34 12.47
N GLU A 13 -26.82 -70.35 13.33
CA GLU A 13 -25.78 -70.31 14.41
C GLU A 13 -24.55 -69.46 13.96
N LYS A 14 -23.88 -68.58 14.74
CA LYS A 14 -23.40 -68.57 16.16
C LYS A 14 -22.15 -69.44 16.37
N GLN A 15 -21.19 -69.15 17.27
CA GLN A 15 -21.02 -68.11 18.32
C GLN A 15 -19.50 -67.93 18.64
N GLU A 16 -19.12 -66.87 19.40
CA GLU A 16 -17.99 -66.83 20.38
C GLU A 16 -16.52 -67.05 19.92
N THR A 17 -15.48 -66.93 20.78
CA THR A 17 -14.89 -65.76 21.53
C THR A 17 -13.47 -66.13 22.04
N THR A 18 -12.77 -65.22 22.75
CA THR A 18 -11.47 -65.36 23.47
C THR A 18 -10.20 -65.34 22.57
N THR A 19 -9.17 -64.48 22.69
CA THR A 19 -8.42 -63.74 23.75
C THR A 19 -7.27 -64.53 24.40
N THR A 20 -6.10 -63.95 24.75
CA THR A 20 -5.81 -62.51 24.98
C THR A 20 -4.73 -61.92 24.03
N GLU A 21 -3.45 -61.59 24.32
CA GLU A 21 -2.61 -61.70 25.54
C GLU A 21 -1.41 -60.70 25.52
N SER A 22 -0.28 -61.02 26.18
CA SER A 22 0.91 -60.17 26.48
C SER A 22 1.68 -59.62 25.26
N ALA A 23 2.24 -58.41 25.20
CA ALA A 23 2.36 -57.26 26.10
C ALA A 23 2.59 -55.98 25.22
N SER A 24 2.87 -54.74 25.67
CA SER A 24 3.33 -54.24 26.98
C SER A 24 2.94 -52.75 27.20
N VAL A 25 3.57 -52.10 28.19
CA VAL A 25 3.25 -50.83 28.84
C VAL A 25 4.55 -50.07 29.20
N GLU A 26 4.63 -48.77 28.95
CA GLU A 26 4.93 -47.75 29.98
C GLU A 26 4.51 -46.33 29.52
N THR A 27 4.43 -45.37 30.45
CA THR A 27 3.80 -44.05 30.29
C THR A 27 4.66 -42.94 30.91
N LYS A 28 4.68 -41.73 30.31
CA LYS A 28 4.77 -40.49 31.09
C LYS A 28 4.48 -39.18 30.34
N GLU A 29 4.07 -38.17 31.12
CA GLU A 29 4.17 -36.74 30.81
C GLU A 29 5.66 -36.30 30.80
N THR A 30 6.10 -35.09 30.38
CA THR A 30 5.55 -33.75 30.65
C THR A 30 6.23 -32.70 29.76
N GLU A 31 5.63 -31.50 29.71
CA GLU A 31 6.25 -30.16 29.53
C GLU A 31 7.26 -29.83 28.40
N VAL A 32 6.84 -28.86 27.57
CA VAL A 32 7.56 -27.62 27.19
C VAL A 32 9.10 -27.64 27.14
N THR A 33 9.66 -27.55 25.93
CA THR A 33 10.68 -26.52 25.63
C THR A 33 10.53 -25.98 24.21
N ASP A 34 10.76 -24.67 24.15
CA ASP A 34 11.10 -23.85 22.98
C ASP A 34 12.05 -24.54 21.98
N SER A 35 11.85 -24.31 20.68
CA SER A 35 12.70 -24.86 19.61
C SER A 35 12.59 -24.05 18.30
N LEU A 36 12.65 -22.71 18.39
CA LEU A 36 12.84 -21.86 17.21
C LEU A 36 13.92 -20.77 17.39
N MET A 37 14.87 -21.00 18.30
CA MET A 37 16.07 -20.15 18.45
C MET A 37 17.33 -20.97 18.78
N ASP A 38 17.98 -21.54 17.75
CA ASP A 38 19.36 -22.03 17.84
C ASP A 38 20.14 -21.83 16.52
N THR A 39 20.19 -20.57 16.06
CA THR A 39 21.22 -20.08 15.15
C THR A 39 21.50 -18.61 15.43
N LEU A 40 22.35 -18.32 16.43
CA LEU A 40 23.22 -17.12 16.56
C LEU A 40 23.88 -17.04 17.96
N SER A 41 24.92 -17.85 18.16
CA SER A 41 25.88 -17.81 19.29
C SER A 41 27.08 -18.70 18.91
N SER A 42 28.36 -18.34 19.12
CA SER A 42 28.94 -17.11 19.69
C SER A 42 30.27 -16.76 18.99
N ASP A 43 30.69 -15.50 19.17
CA ASP A 43 32.02 -14.87 19.00
C ASP A 43 31.69 -13.38 18.70
N ASP A 44 31.15 -12.60 19.65
CA ASP A 44 31.68 -12.24 20.99
C ASP A 44 33.05 -11.55 20.93
N ASP A 45 33.02 -10.22 20.75
CA ASP A 45 34.00 -9.31 21.35
C ASP A 45 33.31 -7.97 21.64
N THR A 46 33.26 -7.56 22.92
CA THR A 46 32.63 -6.33 23.42
C THR A 46 33.45 -5.78 24.60
N PRO A 47 33.27 -4.52 25.07
CA PRO A 47 32.39 -3.44 24.60
C PRO A 47 33.25 -2.24 24.09
N VAL A 48 32.81 -0.98 24.08
CA VAL A 48 32.56 -0.08 25.22
C VAL A 48 31.47 0.95 24.86
N VAL A 49 30.64 1.28 25.84
CA VAL A 49 29.63 2.36 25.78
C VAL A 49 30.29 3.70 26.09
N ASP A 50 30.03 4.74 25.30
CA ASP A 50 29.82 6.08 25.89
C ASP A 50 29.08 7.06 24.98
N ALA A 51 28.16 7.81 25.60
CA ALA A 51 27.54 9.05 25.13
C ALA A 51 26.82 9.69 26.33
N PRO A 52 26.69 11.03 26.43
CA PRO A 52 27.09 12.06 25.46
C PRO A 52 28.18 13.02 26.00
N SER A 53 28.53 14.04 25.23
CA SER A 53 29.02 15.31 25.79
C SER A 53 28.44 16.49 25.01
N GLU A 54 27.96 17.48 25.74
CA GLU A 54 27.73 18.83 25.22
C GLU A 54 29.08 19.51 24.97
N THR A 55 29.13 20.45 24.02
CA THR A 55 29.93 21.68 24.19
C THR A 55 29.25 22.78 23.37
N SER A 56 28.94 23.90 24.02
CA SER A 56 28.41 25.10 23.39
C SER A 56 29.37 26.25 23.67
N GLU A 57 29.96 26.79 22.61
CA GLU A 57 30.56 28.13 22.53
C GLU A 57 30.06 28.67 21.18
N GLU A 58 29.10 29.60 21.10
CA GLU A 58 29.03 30.94 21.68
C GLU A 58 30.09 31.90 21.13
N SER A 59 29.65 32.69 20.14
CA SER A 59 30.09 34.08 19.96
C SER A 59 28.98 34.84 19.23
N ALA A 60 28.26 35.68 19.97
CA ALA A 60 27.34 36.69 19.43
C ALA A 60 28.04 38.07 19.39
N GLU A 61 27.25 39.17 19.40
CA GLU A 61 27.66 40.60 19.44
C GLU A 61 28.37 41.15 18.17
N GLU A 62 28.25 42.43 17.77
CA GLU A 62 27.03 43.17 17.34
C GLU A 62 27.32 43.90 15.98
N GLU A 63 26.93 45.12 15.54
CA GLU A 63 26.29 46.39 16.01
C GLU A 63 25.48 46.97 14.79
N SER A 64 24.46 47.85 14.82
CA SER A 64 23.41 48.29 15.77
C SER A 64 22.22 48.90 14.95
N GLU A 65 21.04 49.14 15.58
CA GLU A 65 20.04 50.24 15.36
C GLU A 65 19.52 50.60 13.92
N GLU A 66 18.39 51.24 13.60
CA GLU A 66 17.17 51.90 14.19
C GLU A 66 16.10 51.87 13.04
N GLN A 67 14.76 51.97 13.10
CA GLN A 67 13.62 52.22 14.03
C GLN A 67 12.50 51.20 13.70
N ALA A 68 11.48 50.83 14.50
CA ALA A 68 10.65 51.45 15.56
C ALA A 68 9.36 52.17 15.08
N ASP A 69 8.21 51.49 15.23
CA ASP A 69 6.82 51.99 15.50
C ASP A 69 5.89 50.73 15.56
N ASP A 70 5.95 49.91 16.62
CA ASP A 70 5.28 50.04 17.92
C ASP A 70 3.73 50.07 17.86
N THR A 71 3.09 48.96 18.27
CA THR A 71 1.81 49.02 18.99
C THR A 71 1.65 47.76 19.87
N ALA A 72 2.19 47.80 21.08
CA ALA A 72 2.00 46.72 22.06
C ALA A 72 0.59 46.72 22.70
N SER A 73 0.10 45.53 23.06
CA SER A 73 -0.31 45.24 24.45
C SER A 73 -0.46 43.73 24.66
N GLU A 74 0.00 43.24 25.80
CA GLU A 74 -0.07 41.83 26.20
C GLU A 74 -1.48 41.42 26.63
N ASP A 75 -1.74 40.10 26.68
CA ASP A 75 -1.95 39.43 27.98
C ASP A 75 -1.71 37.89 27.85
N GLU A 76 -0.66 37.39 28.50
CA GLU A 76 -0.51 35.95 28.78
C GLU A 76 -0.94 35.69 30.23
N THR A 77 -2.02 34.93 30.45
CA THR A 77 -2.02 33.82 31.43
C THR A 77 -3.33 33.03 31.43
N LYS A 78 -3.25 31.73 31.06
CA LYS A 78 -3.52 30.58 31.95
C LYS A 78 -3.71 29.27 31.19
N GLN A 79 -2.98 28.24 31.61
CA GLN A 79 -3.46 26.86 31.51
C GLN A 79 -4.45 26.62 32.67
N GLU A 80 -5.73 26.38 32.37
CA GLU A 80 -6.63 25.69 33.29
C GLU A 80 -7.32 24.54 32.54
N GLN A 81 -7.09 23.31 33.03
CA GLN A 81 -7.64 22.08 32.44
C GLN A 81 -9.17 22.09 32.55
N SER A 82 -9.82 22.52 31.47
CA SER A 82 -11.27 22.50 31.34
C SER A 82 -11.71 21.20 30.67
N GLN A 83 -12.72 20.55 31.23
CA GLN A 83 -13.24 19.28 30.73
C GLN A 83 -13.75 19.44 29.28
N GLU A 84 -13.55 18.43 28.44
CA GLU A 84 -14.08 18.41 27.07
C GLU A 84 -15.60 18.25 27.09
N GLU A 85 -16.32 19.36 27.26
CA GLU A 85 -17.72 19.44 26.88
C GLU A 85 -17.81 19.18 25.37
N GLU A 86 -18.45 18.08 24.98
CA GLU A 86 -18.74 17.72 23.59
C GLU A 86 -19.59 18.82 22.94
N LYS A 87 -18.93 19.81 22.32
CA LYS A 87 -19.63 20.85 21.53
C LYS A 87 -20.37 20.14 20.40
N PRO A 88 -21.72 20.17 20.38
CA PRO A 88 -22.47 19.43 19.37
C PRO A 88 -22.11 19.97 17.99
N LEU A 89 -21.73 19.05 17.09
CA LEU A 89 -21.40 19.35 15.71
C LEU A 89 -22.51 20.21 15.08
N SER A 90 -22.13 21.28 14.38
CA SER A 90 -23.13 22.17 13.78
C SER A 90 -24.12 21.38 12.92
N PRO A 91 -25.42 21.74 12.88
CA PRO A 91 -26.43 20.92 12.20
C PRO A 91 -26.17 20.76 10.69
N LYS A 92 -25.36 21.63 10.08
CA LYS A 92 -24.86 21.46 8.70
C LYS A 92 -23.80 20.35 8.57
N ALA A 93 -22.93 20.19 9.56
CA ALA A 93 -21.96 19.11 9.61
C ALA A 93 -22.66 17.77 9.91
N GLU A 94 -23.58 17.74 10.87
CA GLU A 94 -24.38 16.54 11.19
C GLU A 94 -25.13 16.01 9.96
N ASN A 95 -25.82 16.88 9.22
CA ASN A 95 -26.48 16.52 7.96
C ASN A 95 -25.51 16.02 6.87
N ARG A 96 -24.22 16.39 6.91
CA ARG A 96 -23.20 15.87 6.00
C ARG A 96 -22.72 14.48 6.43
N PHE A 97 -22.50 14.27 7.74
CA PHE A 97 -22.12 12.96 8.27
C PHE A 97 -23.23 11.92 8.08
N GLN A 98 -24.50 12.28 8.30
CA GLN A 98 -25.64 11.38 8.03
C GLN A 98 -25.72 10.99 6.54
N LYS A 99 -25.43 11.90 5.61
CA LYS A 99 -25.36 11.60 4.17
C LYS A 99 -24.22 10.65 3.84
N LEU A 100 -22.99 10.97 4.26
CA LEU A 100 -21.82 10.12 4.03
C LEU A 100 -21.98 8.73 4.66
N ALA A 101 -22.64 8.61 5.82
CA ALA A 101 -22.96 7.32 6.43
C ALA A 101 -23.96 6.50 5.61
N ASN A 102 -24.97 7.15 5.02
CA ASN A 102 -25.93 6.50 4.12
C ASN A 102 -25.27 6.10 2.79
N GLU A 103 -24.44 6.96 2.21
CA GLU A 103 -23.69 6.70 0.97
C GLU A 103 -22.70 5.53 1.16
N ASN A 104 -21.93 5.52 2.26
CA ASN A 104 -21.04 4.41 2.60
C ASN A 104 -21.79 3.10 2.88
N ARG A 105 -22.99 3.18 3.47
CA ARG A 105 -23.86 2.00 3.64
C ARG A 105 -24.35 1.49 2.29
N GLU A 106 -24.82 2.37 1.40
CA GLU A 106 -25.30 1.97 0.08
C GLU A 106 -24.18 1.31 -0.74
N LEU A 107 -22.96 1.83 -0.69
CA LEU A 107 -21.79 1.21 -1.35
C LEU A 107 -21.47 -0.19 -0.77
N ARG A 108 -21.59 -0.38 0.56
CA ARG A 108 -21.44 -1.70 1.20
C ARG A 108 -22.57 -2.66 0.81
N ASP A 109 -23.81 -2.18 0.75
CA ASP A 109 -24.98 -2.97 0.34
C ASP A 109 -24.90 -3.35 -1.16
N GLN A 110 -24.38 -2.46 -2.02
CA GLN A 110 -24.09 -2.74 -3.44
C GLN A 110 -22.97 -3.79 -3.60
N LEU A 111 -21.85 -3.66 -2.86
CA LEU A 111 -20.76 -4.64 -2.89
C LEU A 111 -21.23 -6.01 -2.38
N SER A 112 -22.04 -6.04 -1.31
CA SER A 112 -22.65 -7.28 -0.80
C SER A 112 -23.57 -7.93 -1.83
N GLN A 113 -24.33 -7.16 -2.62
CA GLN A 113 -25.16 -7.70 -3.71
C GLN A 113 -24.34 -8.27 -4.87
N LEU A 114 -23.18 -7.66 -5.17
CA LEU A 114 -22.23 -8.18 -6.16
C LEU A 114 -21.59 -9.49 -5.68
N HIS A 115 -21.14 -9.52 -4.42
CA HIS A 115 -20.56 -10.70 -3.80
C HIS A 115 -21.58 -11.85 -3.70
N GLN A 116 -22.85 -11.59 -3.36
CA GLN A 116 -23.92 -12.60 -3.29
C GLN A 116 -24.28 -13.24 -4.65
N GLN A 117 -23.81 -12.72 -5.78
CA GLN A 117 -23.97 -13.37 -7.09
C GLN A 117 -22.92 -14.47 -7.33
N VAL A 118 -21.82 -14.47 -6.58
CA VAL A 118 -20.67 -15.38 -6.75
C VAL A 118 -20.44 -16.24 -5.51
N TYR A 119 -20.56 -15.66 -4.33
CA TYR A 119 -20.33 -16.27 -3.03
C TYR A 119 -21.65 -16.37 -2.25
N GLN A 120 -22.43 -17.39 -2.57
CA GLN A 120 -23.64 -17.74 -1.82
C GLN A 120 -23.26 -18.70 -0.68
N PRO A 121 -23.39 -18.31 0.60
CA PRO A 121 -23.24 -19.24 1.71
C PRO A 121 -24.36 -20.30 1.64
N GLN A 122 -24.05 -21.54 2.01
CA GLN A 122 -24.99 -22.65 1.96
C GLN A 122 -26.10 -22.45 2.99
N THR A 123 -27.34 -22.81 2.67
CA THR A 123 -28.43 -22.75 3.66
C THR A 123 -28.31 -23.89 4.67
N GLU A 124 -28.97 -23.72 5.80
CA GLU A 124 -29.10 -24.76 6.83
C GLU A 124 -29.67 -26.06 6.23
N GLN A 125 -30.65 -25.95 5.32
CA GLN A 125 -31.25 -27.09 4.63
C GLN A 125 -30.24 -27.79 3.69
N ASP A 126 -29.40 -27.05 2.96
CA ASP A 126 -28.38 -27.63 2.09
C ASP A 126 -27.38 -28.45 2.91
N LEU A 127 -26.92 -27.91 4.03
CA LEU A 127 -25.98 -28.57 4.95
C LEU A 127 -26.60 -29.79 5.64
N ILE A 128 -27.90 -29.75 5.98
CA ILE A 128 -28.65 -30.93 6.47
C ILE A 128 -28.76 -31.99 5.35
N ASN A 129 -28.97 -31.59 4.10
CA ASN A 129 -29.01 -32.51 2.95
C ASN A 129 -27.62 -33.13 2.66
N GLU A 130 -26.53 -32.44 2.98
CA GLU A 130 -25.15 -32.98 3.00
C GLU A 130 -24.87 -33.95 4.17
N GLY A 131 -25.82 -34.10 5.11
CA GLY A 131 -25.74 -35.07 6.21
C GLY A 131 -25.22 -34.52 7.54
N LEU A 132 -25.16 -33.20 7.72
CA LEU A 132 -24.86 -32.60 9.02
C LEU A 132 -26.06 -32.71 9.97
N SER A 133 -25.81 -32.75 11.29
CA SER A 133 -26.90 -32.54 12.26
C SER A 133 -27.42 -31.11 12.17
N PRO A 134 -28.72 -30.85 12.47
CA PRO A 134 -29.30 -29.51 12.35
C PRO A 134 -28.53 -28.44 13.13
N GLU A 135 -28.06 -28.77 14.35
CA GLU A 135 -27.30 -27.84 15.20
C GLU A 135 -25.94 -27.47 14.58
N LEU A 136 -25.28 -28.42 13.90
CA LEU A 136 -23.99 -28.20 13.25
C LEU A 136 -24.18 -27.48 11.90
N ALA A 137 -25.28 -27.76 11.20
CA ALA A 137 -25.68 -27.06 9.99
C ALA A 137 -25.98 -25.57 10.27
N GLU A 138 -26.73 -25.24 11.33
CA GLU A 138 -26.99 -23.86 11.77
C GLU A 138 -25.68 -23.10 12.02
N VAL A 139 -24.81 -23.65 12.88
CA VAL A 139 -23.50 -23.05 13.21
C VAL A 139 -22.62 -22.86 11.97
N ARG A 140 -22.67 -23.79 11.02
CA ARG A 140 -21.85 -23.75 9.79
C ARG A 140 -22.40 -22.79 8.73
N ALA A 141 -23.71 -22.72 8.54
CA ALA A 141 -24.35 -21.71 7.67
C ALA A 141 -24.09 -20.29 8.21
N LEU A 142 -24.23 -20.10 9.52
CA LEU A 142 -23.93 -18.84 10.20
C LEU A 142 -22.44 -18.47 10.03
N LYS A 143 -21.52 -19.42 10.20
CA LYS A 143 -20.08 -19.21 9.98
C LYS A 143 -19.75 -18.81 8.53
N GLN A 144 -20.30 -19.50 7.53
CA GLN A 144 -20.11 -19.15 6.12
C GLN A 144 -20.66 -17.75 5.81
N ARG A 145 -21.83 -17.39 6.36
CA ARG A 145 -22.40 -16.06 6.22
C ARG A 145 -21.51 -14.97 6.82
N LEU A 146 -20.91 -15.20 7.99
CA LEU A 146 -19.94 -14.28 8.59
C LEU A 146 -18.66 -14.18 7.75
N GLU A 147 -18.14 -15.29 7.23
CA GLU A 147 -16.94 -15.30 6.37
C GLU A 147 -17.15 -14.48 5.08
N VAL A 148 -18.31 -14.59 4.43
CA VAL A 148 -18.68 -13.76 3.27
C VAL A 148 -18.87 -12.28 3.66
N GLN A 149 -19.46 -12.01 4.83
CA GLN A 149 -19.61 -10.63 5.33
C GLN A 149 -18.25 -9.98 5.64
N ASP A 150 -17.35 -10.68 6.32
CA ASP A 150 -16.00 -10.21 6.65
C ASP A 150 -15.13 -10.01 5.40
N TYR A 151 -15.24 -10.91 4.41
CA TYR A 151 -14.62 -10.70 3.10
C TYR A 151 -15.12 -9.42 2.44
N THR A 152 -16.44 -9.21 2.41
CA THR A 152 -17.08 -8.02 1.83
C THR A 152 -16.63 -6.73 2.54
N ASN A 153 -16.54 -6.74 3.87
CA ASN A 153 -16.04 -5.60 4.65
C ASN A 153 -14.57 -5.28 4.29
N ARG A 154 -13.70 -6.30 4.24
CA ARG A 154 -12.27 -6.11 3.93
C ARG A 154 -12.05 -5.61 2.50
N VAL A 155 -12.81 -6.10 1.52
CA VAL A 155 -12.77 -5.63 0.14
C VAL A 155 -13.21 -4.16 0.05
N TYR A 156 -14.30 -3.78 0.72
CA TYR A 156 -14.74 -2.39 0.81
C TYR A 156 -13.68 -1.49 1.46
N GLU A 157 -13.13 -1.91 2.61
CA GLU A 157 -12.13 -1.14 3.35
C GLU A 157 -10.83 -0.97 2.55
N SER A 158 -10.38 -2.00 1.83
CA SER A 158 -9.21 -1.88 0.96
C SER A 158 -9.48 -1.04 -0.29
N GLN A 159 -10.70 -1.07 -0.86
CA GLN A 159 -11.07 -0.18 -1.97
C GLN A 159 -11.12 1.29 -1.54
N VAL A 160 -11.64 1.57 -0.33
CA VAL A 160 -11.63 2.93 0.24
C VAL A 160 -10.20 3.41 0.53
N ALA A 161 -9.35 2.56 1.11
CA ALA A 161 -7.94 2.89 1.35
C ALA A 161 -7.21 3.23 0.04
N LEU A 162 -7.29 2.35 -0.96
CA LEU A 162 -6.68 2.56 -2.28
C LEU A 162 -7.24 3.81 -2.98
N SER A 163 -8.54 4.10 -2.86
CA SER A 163 -9.15 5.31 -3.40
C SER A 163 -8.60 6.58 -2.74
N ASN A 164 -8.45 6.57 -1.41
CA ASN A 164 -7.93 7.71 -0.66
C ASN A 164 -6.44 7.94 -0.94
N GLU A 165 -5.62 6.89 -0.95
CA GLU A 165 -4.19 6.97 -1.25
C GLU A 165 -3.94 7.38 -2.72
N SER A 166 -4.78 6.93 -3.65
CA SER A 166 -4.72 7.39 -5.06
C SER A 166 -5.12 8.87 -5.20
N ALA A 167 -6.10 9.34 -4.44
CA ALA A 167 -6.47 10.76 -4.41
C ALA A 167 -5.35 11.63 -3.82
N GLN A 168 -4.73 11.18 -2.72
CA GLN A 168 -3.56 11.86 -2.14
C GLN A 168 -2.39 11.90 -3.14
N VAL A 169 -2.09 10.81 -3.85
CA VAL A 169 -1.02 10.80 -4.88
C VAL A 169 -1.26 11.86 -5.98
N ILE A 170 -2.51 12.13 -6.34
CA ILE A 170 -2.89 13.14 -7.34
C ILE A 170 -2.70 14.56 -6.79
N GLU A 171 -2.93 14.78 -5.49
CA GLU A 171 -2.72 16.06 -4.80
C GLU A 171 -1.24 16.34 -4.50
N ASP A 172 -0.52 15.38 -3.90
CA ASP A 172 0.90 15.48 -3.56
C ASP A 172 1.82 15.56 -4.80
N PHE A 173 1.43 14.92 -5.91
CA PHE A 173 2.25 14.84 -7.13
C PHE A 173 1.46 15.22 -8.41
N PRO A 174 1.26 16.53 -8.67
CA PRO A 174 0.50 17.04 -9.83
C PRO A 174 1.06 16.68 -11.22
N ILE A 175 2.18 15.96 -11.32
CA ILE A 175 2.67 15.37 -12.58
C ILE A 175 1.80 14.20 -13.05
N PHE A 176 0.96 13.63 -12.18
CA PHE A 176 0.08 12.49 -12.49
C PHE A 176 -1.38 12.88 -12.73
N ASP A 177 -1.81 14.09 -12.37
CA ASP A 177 -3.16 14.60 -12.65
C ASP A 177 -3.30 15.01 -14.13
N PRO A 178 -4.18 14.38 -14.94
CA PRO A 178 -4.41 14.79 -16.33
C PRO A 178 -4.95 16.21 -16.52
N ASN A 179 -5.41 16.88 -15.46
CA ASN A 179 -5.92 18.26 -15.49
C ASN A 179 -4.84 19.30 -15.12
N SER A 180 -3.69 18.85 -14.61
CA SER A 180 -2.57 19.68 -14.19
C SER A 180 -1.76 20.21 -15.37
N LYS A 181 -1.11 21.36 -15.18
CA LYS A 181 -0.16 21.94 -16.16
C LYS A 181 1.18 21.21 -16.18
N ASP A 182 1.54 20.54 -15.09
CA ASP A 182 2.78 19.78 -14.94
C ASP A 182 2.63 18.30 -15.39
N TYR A 183 1.43 17.90 -15.83
CA TYR A 183 1.11 16.51 -16.22
C TYR A 183 2.09 15.90 -17.22
N GLN A 184 2.64 14.73 -16.90
CA GLN A 184 3.55 13.97 -17.76
C GLN A 184 2.92 12.63 -18.13
N ALA A 185 2.25 12.58 -19.28
CA ALA A 185 1.45 11.42 -19.72
C ALA A 185 2.25 10.10 -19.74
N ASP A 186 3.50 10.12 -20.20
CA ASP A 186 4.35 8.92 -20.27
C ASP A 186 4.71 8.39 -18.87
N ILE A 187 4.96 9.29 -17.92
CA ILE A 187 5.34 8.96 -16.53
C ILE A 187 4.12 8.50 -15.73
N ALA A 188 2.95 9.12 -15.97
CA ALA A 188 1.68 8.65 -15.43
C ALA A 188 1.30 7.26 -15.98
N ALA A 189 1.58 6.98 -17.25
CA ALA A 189 1.39 5.65 -17.84
C ALA A 189 2.36 4.61 -17.26
N GLU A 190 3.62 4.97 -17.03
CA GLU A 190 4.59 4.10 -16.34
C GLU A 190 4.16 3.78 -14.90
N ALA A 191 3.78 4.81 -14.12
CA ALA A 191 3.31 4.64 -12.74
C ALA A 191 2.02 3.81 -12.65
N ALA A 192 1.05 4.05 -13.54
CA ALA A 192 -0.16 3.21 -13.64
C ALA A 192 0.18 1.75 -14.02
N THR A 193 1.17 1.55 -14.90
CA THR A 193 1.66 0.21 -15.28
C THR A 193 2.47 -0.46 -14.16
N ALA A 194 3.01 0.30 -13.21
CA ALA A 194 3.60 -0.24 -11.98
C ALA A 194 2.51 -0.64 -10.97
N LEU A 195 1.51 0.22 -10.76
CA LEU A 195 0.37 -0.04 -9.88
C LEU A 195 -0.40 -1.30 -10.30
N GLU A 196 -0.74 -1.44 -11.59
CA GLU A 196 -1.48 -2.59 -12.14
C GLU A 196 -0.77 -3.95 -11.94
N LYS A 197 0.51 -3.98 -11.57
CA LYS A 197 1.26 -5.20 -11.26
C LYS A 197 1.19 -5.61 -9.77
N VAL A 198 0.81 -4.69 -8.88
CA VAL A 198 0.69 -4.97 -7.42
C VAL A 198 -0.75 -5.10 -6.95
N LEU A 199 -1.72 -4.65 -7.77
CA LEU A 199 -3.15 -4.78 -7.47
C LEU A 199 -3.57 -6.26 -7.39
N ILE A 200 -4.18 -6.62 -6.27
CA ILE A 200 -4.74 -7.94 -6.03
C ILE A 200 -6.17 -7.93 -6.59
N ARG A 201 -6.48 -8.88 -7.47
CA ARG A 201 -7.75 -8.96 -8.20
C ARG A 201 -8.44 -10.30 -7.97
N ASP A 202 -9.74 -10.29 -7.69
CA ASP A 202 -10.59 -11.47 -7.62
C ASP A 202 -11.04 -11.85 -9.04
N PRO A 203 -10.64 -13.02 -9.58
CA PRO A 203 -10.98 -13.43 -10.93
C PRO A 203 -12.45 -13.86 -11.08
N ASN A 204 -13.17 -14.09 -9.98
CA ASN A 204 -14.54 -14.63 -10.01
C ASN A 204 -15.58 -13.51 -10.19
N ILE A 205 -15.27 -12.29 -9.75
CA ILE A 205 -16.11 -11.10 -9.91
C ILE A 205 -15.51 -10.22 -11.01
N ALA A 206 -16.24 -9.99 -12.10
CA ALA A 206 -15.74 -9.16 -13.18
C ALA A 206 -15.77 -7.66 -12.83
N GLU A 207 -14.61 -7.00 -12.86
CA GLU A 207 -14.50 -5.55 -12.91
C GLU A 207 -15.31 -4.98 -14.09
N ILE A 208 -16.12 -3.96 -13.83
CA ILE A 208 -16.93 -3.26 -14.84
C ILE A 208 -16.24 -1.93 -15.15
N ASP A 209 -15.94 -1.68 -16.43
CA ASP A 209 -15.43 -0.37 -16.86
C ASP A 209 -16.54 0.70 -16.73
N PRO A 210 -16.35 1.75 -15.91
CA PRO A 210 -17.36 2.79 -15.69
C PRO A 210 -17.65 3.64 -16.95
N ARG A 211 -16.80 3.58 -17.99
CA ARG A 211 -17.01 4.31 -19.25
C ARG A 211 -17.86 3.56 -20.26
N THR A 212 -17.76 2.22 -20.32
CA THR A 212 -18.52 1.40 -21.28
C THR A 212 -19.63 0.56 -20.64
N GLY A 213 -19.65 0.41 -19.31
CA GLY A 213 -20.60 -0.43 -18.59
C GLY A 213 -20.40 -1.93 -18.87
N ARG A 214 -19.18 -2.35 -19.26
CA ARG A 214 -18.86 -3.72 -19.69
C ARG A 214 -17.81 -4.36 -18.79
N PRO A 215 -17.84 -5.71 -18.64
CA PRO A 215 -16.74 -6.46 -18.02
C PRO A 215 -15.40 -6.18 -18.71
N THR A 216 -14.37 -5.85 -17.93
CA THR A 216 -12.98 -5.72 -18.43
C THR A 216 -12.30 -7.07 -18.61
N GLY A 217 -12.82 -8.11 -17.95
CA GLY A 217 -12.23 -9.45 -17.91
C GLY A 217 -11.01 -9.58 -16.98
N ARG A 218 -10.67 -8.55 -16.19
CA ARG A 218 -9.47 -8.53 -15.33
C ARG A 218 -9.70 -8.99 -13.89
N GLY A 219 -10.95 -9.07 -13.44
CA GLY A 219 -11.29 -9.34 -12.04
C GLY A 219 -11.32 -8.07 -11.18
N GLN A 220 -12.24 -8.03 -10.21
CA GLN A 220 -12.43 -6.88 -9.31
C GLN A 220 -11.20 -6.66 -8.43
N ILE A 221 -10.78 -5.41 -8.27
CA ILE A 221 -9.68 -5.05 -7.35
C ILE A 221 -10.16 -5.29 -5.91
N ILE A 222 -9.47 -6.19 -5.19
CA ILE A 222 -9.75 -6.52 -3.78
C ILE A 222 -8.68 -6.00 -2.82
N GLY A 223 -7.54 -5.52 -3.35
CA GLY A 223 -6.51 -4.84 -2.58
C GLY A 223 -5.24 -4.58 -3.39
N SER A 224 -4.13 -4.35 -2.70
CA SER A 224 -2.79 -4.20 -3.28
C SER A 224 -1.74 -4.79 -2.35
N HIS A 225 -0.62 -5.25 -2.91
CA HIS A 225 0.56 -5.65 -2.13
C HIS A 225 1.42 -4.46 -1.64
N VAL A 226 1.23 -3.27 -2.22
CA VAL A 226 2.05 -2.06 -2.00
C VAL A 226 1.15 -0.83 -2.09
N SER A 227 1.38 0.20 -1.28
CA SER A 227 0.60 1.46 -1.37
C SER A 227 0.82 2.16 -2.72
N PRO A 228 -0.21 2.78 -3.34
CA PRO A 228 -0.02 3.70 -4.44
C PRO A 228 1.01 4.80 -4.13
N LEU A 229 1.05 5.31 -2.89
CA LEU A 229 1.99 6.36 -2.49
C LEU A 229 3.45 5.87 -2.58
N GLU A 230 3.72 4.63 -2.17
CA GLU A 230 5.06 4.00 -2.24
C GLU A 230 5.53 3.76 -3.68
N ILE A 231 4.61 3.65 -4.64
CA ILE A 231 4.92 3.43 -6.07
C ILE A 231 5.12 4.76 -6.80
N TYR A 232 4.21 5.71 -6.60
CA TYR A 232 4.21 6.97 -7.36
C TYR A 232 5.28 7.95 -6.83
N LYS A 233 5.55 7.96 -5.51
CA LYS A 233 6.59 8.82 -4.90
C LYS A 233 7.98 8.63 -5.49
N PRO A 234 8.59 7.43 -5.57
CA PRO A 234 9.94 7.27 -6.13
C PRO A 234 10.01 7.64 -7.62
N ILE A 235 8.92 7.47 -8.37
CA ILE A 235 8.82 7.88 -9.78
C ILE A 235 8.81 9.41 -9.90
N ALA A 236 8.02 10.11 -9.06
CA ALA A 236 8.01 11.57 -8.99
C ALA A 236 9.36 12.14 -8.55
N ASP A 237 9.97 11.55 -7.51
CA ASP A 237 11.31 11.87 -7.02
C ASP A 237 12.37 11.74 -8.11
N ALA A 238 12.32 10.69 -8.92
CA ALA A 238 13.22 10.45 -10.04
C ALA A 238 13.02 11.49 -11.15
N TYR A 239 11.77 11.79 -11.50
CA TYR A 239 11.44 12.84 -12.47
C TYR A 239 11.95 14.22 -12.01
N GLU A 240 11.66 14.62 -10.78
CA GLU A 240 12.15 15.84 -10.12
C GLU A 240 13.68 15.98 -10.23
N LYS A 241 14.40 14.92 -9.83
CA LYS A 241 15.87 14.88 -9.91
C LYS A 241 16.36 15.00 -11.36
N SER A 242 15.71 14.33 -12.30
CA SER A 242 16.04 14.43 -13.73
C SER A 242 15.80 15.83 -14.31
N ARG A 243 14.69 16.50 -13.93
CA ARG A 243 14.32 17.85 -14.37
C ARG A 243 15.34 18.88 -13.87
N ARG A 244 15.70 18.80 -12.58
CA ARG A 244 16.74 19.65 -11.97
C ARG A 244 18.11 19.42 -12.63
N GLN A 245 18.49 18.17 -12.89
CA GLN A 245 19.73 17.83 -13.60
C GLN A 245 19.76 18.38 -15.04
N GLY A 246 18.66 18.24 -15.78
CA GLY A 246 18.52 18.78 -17.14
C GLY A 246 18.64 20.31 -17.19
N GLN A 247 18.04 21.01 -16.22
CA GLN A 247 18.19 22.47 -16.07
C GLN A 247 19.65 22.88 -15.80
N ILE A 248 20.33 22.19 -14.88
CA ILE A 248 21.75 22.45 -14.57
C ILE A 248 22.66 22.17 -15.78
N GLN A 249 22.40 21.11 -16.54
CA GLN A 249 23.13 20.81 -17.78
C GLN A 249 22.87 21.85 -18.86
N GLY A 250 21.62 22.33 -19.01
CA GLY A 250 21.26 23.41 -19.92
C GLY A 250 21.96 24.73 -19.58
N GLN A 251 21.97 25.13 -18.31
CA GLN A 251 22.69 26.31 -17.82
C GLN A 251 24.19 26.22 -18.09
N LYS A 252 24.83 25.09 -17.78
CA LYS A 252 26.26 24.86 -18.07
C LYS A 252 26.56 24.85 -19.57
N ALA A 253 25.61 24.42 -20.41
CA ALA A 253 25.75 24.47 -21.86
C ALA A 253 25.64 25.90 -22.40
N THR A 254 24.71 26.72 -21.90
CA THR A 254 24.57 28.14 -22.33
C THR A 254 25.73 28.99 -21.82
N GLU A 255 26.18 28.80 -20.58
CA GLU A 255 27.39 29.41 -20.01
C GLU A 255 28.63 29.08 -20.86
N LYS A 256 28.81 27.81 -21.25
CA LYS A 256 29.89 27.38 -22.15
C LYS A 256 29.77 27.98 -23.55
N MET A 257 28.56 28.20 -24.07
CA MET A 257 28.37 28.87 -25.35
C MET A 257 28.74 30.35 -25.26
N LEU A 258 28.22 31.09 -24.26
CA LEU A 258 28.51 32.50 -24.02
C LEU A 258 30.02 32.75 -23.85
N SER A 259 30.67 32.05 -22.92
CA SER A 259 32.12 32.16 -22.70
C SER A 259 32.94 31.80 -23.95
N SER A 260 32.46 30.87 -24.80
CA SER A 260 33.12 30.56 -26.08
C SER A 260 32.93 31.62 -27.17
N VAL A 261 31.92 32.50 -27.05
CA VAL A 261 31.73 33.67 -27.92
C VAL A 261 32.66 34.79 -27.48
N ASP A 262 32.71 35.12 -26.18
CA ASP A 262 33.61 36.15 -25.66
C ASP A 262 35.09 35.78 -25.90
N ALA A 263 35.47 34.52 -25.69
CA ALA A 263 36.81 34.03 -25.97
C ALA A 263 37.23 34.13 -27.45
N ARG A 264 36.30 34.30 -28.39
CA ARG A 264 36.61 34.54 -29.82
C ARG A 264 36.97 36.00 -30.13
N GLY A 265 36.77 36.94 -29.20
CA GLY A 265 37.19 38.33 -29.35
C GLY A 265 38.71 38.52 -29.40
N SER A 266 39.50 37.54 -28.94
CA SER A 266 40.97 37.62 -28.83
C SER A 266 41.71 36.60 -29.73
N ILE A 267 41.31 36.49 -30.99
CA ILE A 267 42.07 35.72 -32.00
C ILE A 267 42.96 36.68 -32.80
N THR A 268 44.18 36.92 -32.29
CA THR A 268 45.29 37.38 -33.15
C THR A 268 45.43 36.38 -34.31
N PRO A 269 45.53 36.83 -35.57
CA PRO A 269 45.52 35.91 -36.71
C PRO A 269 46.71 34.96 -36.61
N LYS A 270 46.44 33.65 -36.60
CA LYS A 270 47.50 32.65 -36.79
C LYS A 270 48.16 32.91 -38.13
N GLU A 271 49.43 33.26 -38.11
CA GLU A 271 50.25 33.33 -39.32
C GLU A 271 50.11 32.00 -40.07
N ARG A 272 49.75 32.09 -41.34
CA ARG A 272 49.76 30.91 -42.21
C ARG A 272 51.21 30.51 -42.38
N LYS A 273 51.57 29.31 -41.91
CA LYS A 273 52.85 28.70 -42.29
C LYS A 273 52.88 28.67 -43.83
N ALA A 274 53.86 29.34 -44.42
CA ALA A 274 54.05 29.28 -45.86
C ALA A 274 54.37 27.83 -46.25
N ASP A 275 53.72 27.31 -47.29
CA ASP A 275 54.08 26.00 -47.83
C ASP A 275 55.45 26.12 -48.53
N PRO A 276 56.46 25.33 -48.12
CA PRO A 276 57.83 25.46 -48.64
C PRO A 276 57.95 25.11 -50.14
N LEU A 277 56.89 24.59 -50.75
CA LEU A 277 56.81 24.34 -52.19
C LEU A 277 56.45 25.59 -53.01
N LEU A 278 55.83 26.61 -52.41
CA LEU A 278 55.53 27.87 -53.11
C LEU A 278 56.73 28.82 -53.18
N ASP A 279 57.57 28.82 -52.14
CA ASP A 279 58.79 29.63 -52.04
C ASP A 279 59.81 29.24 -53.14
N ILE A 280 59.92 27.94 -53.41
CA ILE A 280 60.78 27.37 -54.47
C ILE A 280 60.27 27.72 -55.88
N LEU A 281 58.96 27.93 -56.06
CA LEU A 281 58.36 28.31 -57.35
C LEU A 281 58.36 29.82 -57.60
N SER A 282 58.80 30.63 -56.63
CA SER A 282 58.86 32.10 -56.72
C SER A 282 60.29 32.65 -56.67
N SER A 283 61.30 31.78 -56.81
CA SER A 283 62.73 32.11 -56.69
C SER A 283 63.57 31.75 -57.93
N ASP A 284 62.94 31.60 -59.10
CA ASP A 284 63.57 31.19 -60.37
C ASP A 284 63.10 32.10 -61.54
N ASP A 285 63.37 33.40 -61.43
CA ASP A 285 63.15 34.48 -62.43
C ASP A 285 64.24 35.58 -62.29
#